data_AF-A0A6G3PJ66-F1
#
_entry.id   AF-A0A6G3PJ66-F1
#
_cell.length_a   1.000
_cell.length_b   1.000
_cell.length_c   1.000
_cell.angle_alpha   90.00
_cell.angle_beta   90.00
_cell.angle_gamma   90.00
#
_symmetry.space_group_name_H-M   'P 1'
#
loop_
_entity.id
_entity.type
_entity.pdbx_description
1 polymer ?
#
loop_
_entity_poly.entity_id
_entity_poly.type
_entity_poly.pdbx_seq_one_letter_code
_entity_poly.pdbx_strand_id
1 'polypeptide(L)'
;GALLYDLAHTAAGLVFAGVAAITVQITAHTRGASGAALAVIGVAYVLRAAGDVGDDVLSWLSPIGWVQRTHVFVDDRWWPLALCLLLAAATAAYGFALSTRRDVGAGLRPARLGRRTASAALTHPLGLALRLHRATLLGFAAALGLMGVMYGSILGEAAGMVKDVEQVQQALAEIGGATVTESFAAMVMTVVAVVAAGYVVMAALRPRTEENAGRAEPLLATGLSRNRWLGSHLAIALAGGTALLVLAGLGFGLSGAASTGDAGLVLELTGAAAAYAPALWATAGVVVLLHGWFPRAAAAAWIVPVYGFLVGYLGPVLRLPEGLRNLSPFGHVPRLPAAEPVWTPLLVLTAVAAGLIALGLAGFRRRDLDTK
;
A
#
# COMPACT_ATOMS: atom_id res chain seq x y z
N GLY A 1 1.62 17.19 25.75
CA GLY A 1 1.72 17.19 24.28
C GLY A 1 2.72 16.17 23.77
N ALA A 2 3.91 16.61 23.33
CA ALA A 2 4.84 15.77 22.54
C ALA A 2 5.20 14.40 23.17
N LEU A 3 5.55 14.36 24.47
CA LEU A 3 5.86 13.09 25.13
C LEU A 3 4.68 12.11 25.12
N LEU A 4 3.45 12.60 25.35
CA LEU A 4 2.25 11.79 25.31
C LEU A 4 1.95 11.32 23.88
N TYR A 5 2.20 12.16 22.87
CA TYR A 5 2.12 11.77 21.47
C TYR A 5 2.98 10.54 21.17
N ASP A 6 4.25 10.61 21.55
CA ASP A 6 5.24 9.56 21.28
C ASP A 6 4.91 8.27 22.06
N LEU A 7 4.54 8.40 23.33
CA LEU A 7 4.14 7.27 24.16
C LEU A 7 2.87 6.60 23.66
N ALA A 8 1.87 7.36 23.21
CA ALA A 8 0.63 6.81 22.71
C ALA A 8 0.85 6.02 21.41
N HIS A 9 1.67 6.54 20.48
CA HIS A 9 2.05 5.81 19.26
C HIS A 9 2.90 4.57 19.57
N THR A 10 3.83 4.69 20.52
CA THR A 10 4.64 3.55 20.97
C THR A 10 3.77 2.46 21.58
N ALA A 11 2.81 2.81 22.43
CA ALA A 11 1.89 1.86 23.06
C ALA A 11 0.98 1.17 22.02
N ALA A 12 0.52 1.90 21.00
CA ALA A 12 -0.19 1.31 19.86
C ALA A 12 0.69 0.25 19.17
N GLY A 13 1.96 0.59 18.91
CA GLY A 13 2.94 -0.32 18.34
C GLY A 13 3.14 -1.57 19.19
N LEU A 14 3.24 -1.43 20.51
CA LEU A 14 3.39 -2.55 21.46
C LEU A 14 2.17 -3.47 21.46
N VAL A 15 0.95 -2.93 21.41
CA VAL A 15 -0.28 -3.72 21.30
C VAL A 15 -0.24 -4.61 20.05
N PHE A 16 0.05 -4.04 18.89
CA PHE A 16 0.07 -4.80 17.64
C PHE A 16 1.30 -5.70 17.49
N ALA A 17 2.42 -5.37 18.15
CA ALA A 17 3.54 -6.30 18.31
C ALA A 17 3.14 -7.52 19.14
N GLY A 18 2.36 -7.34 20.22
CA GLY A 18 1.77 -8.43 20.99
C GLY A 18 0.80 -9.28 20.16
N VAL A 19 -0.04 -8.66 19.32
CA VAL A 19 -0.88 -9.38 18.35
C VAL A 19 -0.02 -10.19 17.38
N ALA A 20 1.06 -9.63 16.83
CA ALA A 20 1.98 -10.36 15.96
C ALA A 20 2.66 -11.54 16.69
N ALA A 21 2.98 -11.37 17.98
CA ALA A 21 3.53 -12.44 18.81
C ALA A 21 2.56 -13.61 18.99
N ILE A 22 1.24 -13.36 18.93
CA ILE A 22 0.21 -14.40 18.92
C ILE A 22 0.09 -15.03 17.53
N THR A 23 -0.05 -14.22 16.48
CA THR A 23 -0.34 -14.74 15.13
C THR A 23 0.81 -15.56 14.55
N VAL A 24 2.06 -15.23 14.90
CA VAL A 24 3.24 -16.00 14.49
C VAL A 24 3.24 -17.42 15.05
N GLN A 25 2.57 -17.68 16.18
CA GLN A 25 2.48 -19.03 16.75
C GLN A 25 1.47 -19.91 16.01
N ILE A 26 0.46 -19.31 15.38
CA ILE A 26 -0.64 -20.04 14.74
C ILE A 26 -0.18 -20.73 13.44
N THR A 27 0.77 -20.14 12.71
CA THR A 27 1.17 -20.63 11.38
C THR A 27 2.68 -20.73 11.21
N ALA A 28 3.13 -21.76 10.50
CA ALA A 28 4.52 -21.90 10.09
C ALA A 28 4.95 -20.88 9.02
N HIS A 29 4.01 -20.15 8.41
CA HIS A 29 4.30 -19.23 7.31
C HIS A 29 4.20 -17.77 7.72
N THR A 30 5.32 -17.03 7.63
CA THR A 30 5.40 -15.59 7.97
C THR A 30 4.29 -14.77 7.32
N ARG A 31 3.99 -15.03 6.03
CA ARG A 31 2.93 -14.32 5.30
C ARG A 31 1.53 -14.52 5.90
N GLY A 32 1.24 -15.72 6.41
CA GLY A 32 -0.04 -16.00 7.06
C GLY A 32 -0.16 -15.26 8.39
N ALA A 33 0.93 -15.22 9.17
CA ALA A 33 0.98 -14.53 10.45
C ALA A 33 0.84 -13.01 10.29
N SER A 34 1.60 -12.41 9.36
CA SER A 34 1.50 -10.98 9.05
C SER A 34 0.11 -10.61 8.53
N GLY A 35 -0.49 -11.44 7.66
CA GLY A 35 -1.84 -11.20 7.16
C GLY A 35 -2.91 -11.22 8.26
N ALA A 36 -2.80 -12.13 9.22
CA ALA A 36 -3.70 -12.16 10.38
C ALA A 36 -3.51 -10.94 11.30
N ALA A 37 -2.26 -10.53 11.56
CA ALA A 37 -1.99 -9.35 12.37
C ALA A 37 -2.53 -8.06 11.71
N LEU A 38 -2.33 -7.91 10.39
CA LEU A 38 -2.90 -6.81 9.62
C LEU A 38 -4.44 -6.82 9.62
N ALA A 39 -5.07 -8.00 9.57
CA ALA A 39 -6.52 -8.10 9.68
C ALA A 39 -7.03 -7.59 11.05
N VAL A 40 -6.31 -7.87 12.14
CA VAL A 40 -6.63 -7.33 13.47
C VAL A 40 -6.48 -5.80 13.53
N ILE A 41 -5.42 -5.25 12.91
CA ILE A 41 -5.27 -3.79 12.76
C ILE A 41 -6.45 -3.20 11.99
N GLY A 42 -6.85 -3.82 10.88
CA GLY A 42 -8.00 -3.40 10.07
C GLY A 42 -9.31 -3.42 10.86
N VAL A 43 -9.56 -4.48 11.63
CA VAL A 43 -10.75 -4.57 12.51
C VAL A 43 -10.71 -3.48 13.58
N ALA A 44 -9.57 -3.28 14.26
CA ALA A 44 -9.42 -2.22 15.25
C ALA A 44 -9.69 -0.84 14.62
N TYR A 45 -9.23 -0.62 13.40
CA TYR A 45 -9.46 0.61 12.67
C TYR A 45 -10.95 0.81 12.32
N VAL A 46 -11.64 -0.23 11.83
CA VAL A 46 -13.08 -0.17 11.50
C VAL A 46 -13.92 0.09 12.75
N LEU A 47 -13.61 -0.58 13.87
CA LEU A 47 -14.29 -0.34 15.15
C LEU A 47 -14.18 1.13 15.59
N ARG A 48 -12.99 1.71 15.45
CA ARG A 48 -12.74 3.13 15.69
C ARG A 48 -13.52 4.02 14.72
N ALA A 49 -13.41 3.79 13.42
CA ALA A 49 -14.13 4.62 12.43
C ALA A 49 -15.66 4.57 12.62
N ALA A 50 -16.22 3.39 12.93
CA ALA A 50 -17.65 3.24 13.19
C ALA A 50 -18.08 3.90 14.51
N GLY A 51 -17.23 3.90 15.53
CA GLY A 51 -17.52 4.56 16.79
C GLY A 51 -17.49 6.08 16.70
N ASP A 52 -16.61 6.64 15.87
CA ASP A 52 -16.52 8.09 15.67
C ASP A 52 -17.77 8.69 14.99
N VAL A 53 -18.51 7.89 14.21
CA VAL A 53 -19.75 8.30 13.54
C VAL A 53 -20.98 8.11 14.44
N GLY A 54 -20.90 7.23 15.45
CA GLY A 54 -22.01 6.85 16.33
C GLY A 54 -21.81 7.28 17.78
N ASP A 55 -22.29 6.44 18.71
CA ASP A 55 -22.33 6.75 20.16
C ASP A 55 -20.97 6.55 20.90
N ASP A 56 -19.83 6.62 20.21
CA ASP A 56 -18.46 6.48 20.76
C ASP A 56 -18.11 5.09 21.38
N VAL A 57 -19.09 4.23 21.66
CA VAL A 57 -18.90 2.90 22.29
C VAL A 57 -17.96 2.00 21.47
N LEU A 58 -18.14 1.94 20.15
CA LEU A 58 -17.30 1.09 19.29
C LEU A 58 -15.84 1.57 19.23
N SER A 59 -15.62 2.88 19.34
CA SER A 59 -14.27 3.46 19.42
C SER A 59 -13.57 3.09 20.72
N TRP A 60 -14.30 2.72 21.78
CA TRP A 60 -13.73 2.18 23.02
C TRP A 60 -13.32 0.70 22.93
N LEU A 61 -13.72 -0.02 21.88
CA LEU A 61 -13.25 -1.40 21.62
C LEU A 61 -11.95 -1.43 20.80
N SER A 62 -11.46 -0.27 20.36
CA SER A 62 -10.27 -0.18 19.53
C SER A 62 -9.07 0.37 20.31
N PRO A 63 -7.92 -0.31 20.32
CA PRO A 63 -6.68 0.27 20.84
C PRO A 63 -6.24 1.53 20.07
N ILE A 64 -6.66 1.67 18.80
CA ILE A 64 -6.43 2.89 18.02
C ILE A 64 -7.30 4.04 18.53
N GLY A 65 -8.53 3.75 18.94
CA GLY A 65 -9.42 4.73 19.57
C GLY A 65 -8.90 5.22 20.93
N TRP A 66 -8.31 4.34 21.74
CA TRP A 66 -7.70 4.74 23.02
C TRP A 66 -6.56 5.75 22.83
N VAL A 67 -5.72 5.53 21.82
CA VAL A 67 -4.61 6.45 21.46
C VAL A 67 -5.15 7.81 21.07
N GLN A 68 -6.22 7.89 20.26
CA GLN A 68 -6.82 9.17 19.86
C GLN A 68 -7.47 9.91 21.04
N ARG A 69 -8.09 9.18 21.97
CA ARG A 69 -8.71 9.77 23.18
C ARG A 69 -7.72 10.24 24.24
N THR A 70 -6.42 10.12 23.99
CA THR A 70 -5.43 10.87 24.77
C THR A 70 -5.53 12.38 24.50
N HIS A 71 -6.21 12.81 23.42
CA HIS A 71 -6.42 14.23 23.07
C HIS A 71 -5.14 15.06 23.21
N VAL A 72 -4.06 14.54 22.60
CA VAL A 72 -2.75 15.15 22.70
C VAL A 72 -2.77 16.58 22.18
N PHE A 73 -2.12 17.49 22.90
CA PHE A 73 -2.11 18.94 22.61
C PHE A 73 -3.43 19.67 22.83
N VAL A 74 -4.45 18.99 23.37
CA VAL A 74 -5.72 19.60 23.79
C VAL A 74 -5.91 19.39 25.30
N ASP A 75 -6.26 18.17 25.71
CA ASP A 75 -6.52 17.81 27.11
C ASP A 75 -5.37 17.01 27.74
N ASP A 76 -4.52 16.39 26.91
CA ASP A 76 -3.42 15.51 27.34
C ASP A 76 -3.85 14.43 28.36
N ARG A 77 -4.88 13.63 28.02
CA ARG A 77 -5.39 12.54 28.87
C ARG A 77 -4.46 11.33 28.84
N TRP A 78 -3.81 11.03 29.96
CA TRP A 78 -2.83 9.94 30.08
C TRP A 78 -3.43 8.57 30.32
N TRP A 79 -4.58 8.49 30.98
CA TRP A 79 -5.14 7.22 31.44
C TRP A 79 -5.46 6.20 30.31
N PRO A 80 -5.87 6.58 29.07
CA PRO A 80 -6.08 5.61 28.00
C PRO A 80 -4.81 4.84 27.62
N LEU A 81 -3.62 5.42 27.89
CA LEU A 81 -2.33 4.75 27.69
C LEU A 81 -2.23 3.47 28.55
N ALA A 82 -2.81 3.48 29.75
CA ALA A 82 -2.82 2.31 30.63
C ALA A 82 -3.58 1.15 29.99
N LEU A 83 -4.69 1.41 29.27
CA LEU A 83 -5.42 0.37 28.53
C LEU A 83 -4.56 -0.25 27.42
N CYS A 84 -3.83 0.59 26.67
CA CYS A 84 -2.90 0.11 25.64
C CYS A 84 -1.80 -0.76 26.26
N LEU A 85 -1.18 -0.33 27.36
CA LEU A 85 -0.11 -1.08 28.03
C LEU A 85 -0.62 -2.39 28.62
N LEU A 86 -1.80 -2.40 29.23
CA LEU A 86 -2.44 -3.61 29.75
C LEU A 86 -2.73 -4.62 28.63
N LEU A 87 -3.28 -4.16 27.50
CA LEU A 87 -3.54 -5.02 26.35
C LEU A 87 -2.24 -5.53 25.72
N ALA A 88 -1.21 -4.68 25.62
CA ALA A 88 0.11 -5.08 25.13
C ALA A 88 0.74 -6.17 26.02
N ALA A 89 0.70 -5.99 27.34
CA ALA A 89 1.18 -7.00 28.29
C ALA A 89 0.39 -8.31 28.19
N ALA A 90 -0.95 -8.24 28.10
CA ALA A 90 -1.81 -9.41 27.98
C ALA A 90 -1.54 -10.19 26.68
N THR A 91 -1.45 -9.48 25.54
CA THR A 91 -1.18 -10.10 24.24
C THR A 91 0.23 -10.68 24.15
N ALA A 92 1.23 -9.99 24.71
CA ALA A 92 2.59 -10.51 24.81
C ALA A 92 2.68 -11.77 25.70
N ALA A 93 2.06 -11.75 26.88
CA ALA A 93 2.01 -12.90 27.78
C ALA A 93 1.31 -14.10 27.15
N TYR A 94 0.20 -13.87 26.44
CA TYR A 94 -0.50 -14.91 25.71
C TYR A 94 0.33 -15.46 24.55
N GLY A 95 0.99 -14.60 23.77
CA GLY A 95 1.92 -15.01 22.71
C GLY A 95 3.08 -15.86 23.25
N PHE A 96 3.64 -15.48 24.40
CA PHE A 96 4.67 -16.26 25.09
C PHE A 96 4.15 -17.64 25.54
N ALA A 97 2.97 -17.69 26.16
CA ALA A 97 2.35 -18.96 26.57
C ALA A 97 2.00 -19.88 25.40
N LEU A 98 1.69 -19.33 24.21
CA LEU A 98 1.53 -20.12 22.99
C LEU A 98 2.87 -20.62 22.44
N SER A 99 3.94 -19.82 22.57
CA SER A 99 5.28 -20.20 22.13
C SER A 99 5.83 -21.42 22.88
N THR A 100 5.47 -21.61 24.15
CA THR A 100 5.92 -22.78 24.93
C THR A 100 5.19 -24.08 24.57
N ARG A 101 4.10 -23.99 23.80
CA ARG A 101 3.29 -25.15 23.34
C ARG A 101 3.57 -25.54 21.89
N ARG A 102 4.40 -24.77 21.19
CA ARG A 102 4.64 -24.91 19.76
C ARG A 102 5.95 -25.64 19.51
N ASP A 103 5.90 -26.67 18.66
CA ASP A 103 7.11 -27.35 18.19
C ASP A 103 7.94 -26.45 17.27
N VAL A 104 9.26 -26.60 17.37
CA VAL A 104 10.24 -25.84 16.58
C VAL A 104 10.01 -26.09 15.08
N GLY A 105 9.79 -25.02 14.32
CA GLY A 105 9.57 -25.09 12.86
C GLY A 105 8.13 -25.42 12.43
N ALA A 106 7.27 -25.93 13.32
CA ALA A 106 5.84 -26.10 13.06
C ALA A 106 5.06 -24.83 13.42
N GLY A 107 3.77 -24.75 13.13
CA GLY A 107 2.85 -23.79 13.75
C GLY A 107 1.76 -24.56 14.49
N LEU A 108 1.05 -23.92 15.42
CA LEU A 108 -0.05 -24.58 16.16
C LEU A 108 -1.14 -25.14 15.24
N ARG A 109 -1.30 -24.54 14.04
CA ARG A 109 -2.15 -25.06 12.98
C ARG A 109 -1.33 -25.91 12.00
N PRO A 110 -1.68 -27.19 11.79
CA PRO A 110 -0.99 -28.03 10.82
C PRO A 110 -1.13 -27.47 9.40
N ALA A 111 -0.07 -27.63 8.61
CA ALA A 111 -0.07 -27.23 7.20
C ALA A 111 -1.09 -28.07 6.42
N ARG A 112 -1.98 -27.41 5.68
CA ARG A 112 -2.94 -28.12 4.81
C ARG A 112 -2.19 -28.72 3.63
N LEU A 113 -2.43 -30.01 3.35
CA LEU A 113 -1.82 -30.79 2.25
C LEU A 113 -2.17 -30.29 0.82
N GLY A 114 -2.87 -29.17 0.68
CA GLY A 114 -3.30 -28.65 -0.62
C GLY A 114 -4.37 -29.52 -1.30
N ARG A 115 -4.71 -29.20 -2.55
CA ARG A 115 -5.62 -30.01 -3.38
C ARG A 115 -4.80 -31.10 -4.08
N ARG A 116 -5.39 -32.30 -4.25
CA ARG A 116 -4.77 -33.43 -4.96
C ARG A 116 -4.51 -33.15 -6.44
N THR A 117 -5.34 -32.34 -7.08
CA THR A 117 -5.22 -31.97 -8.49
C THR A 117 -4.96 -30.47 -8.65
N ALA A 118 -4.07 -30.12 -9.57
CA ALA A 118 -3.85 -28.74 -9.98
C ALA A 118 -4.87 -28.35 -11.06
N SER A 119 -5.35 -27.10 -11.05
CA SER A 119 -6.17 -26.58 -12.14
C SER A 119 -5.33 -26.32 -13.40
N ALA A 120 -5.96 -26.33 -14.57
CA ALA A 120 -5.31 -26.03 -15.84
C ALA A 120 -4.62 -24.65 -15.85
N ALA A 121 -5.14 -23.65 -15.12
CA ALA A 121 -4.50 -22.35 -15.01
C ALA A 121 -3.07 -22.43 -14.41
N LEU A 122 -2.81 -23.41 -13.54
CA LEU A 122 -1.50 -23.56 -12.89
C LEU A 122 -0.45 -24.23 -13.77
N THR A 123 -0.83 -24.79 -14.91
CA THR A 123 0.12 -25.27 -15.92
C THR A 123 0.68 -24.13 -16.76
N HIS A 124 0.07 -22.93 -16.69
CA HIS A 124 0.53 -21.74 -17.38
C HIS A 124 1.26 -20.75 -16.44
N PRO A 125 2.34 -20.10 -16.91
CA PRO A 125 3.14 -19.17 -16.10
C PRO A 125 2.34 -18.01 -15.49
N LEU A 126 1.33 -17.50 -16.22
CA LEU A 126 0.45 -16.44 -15.74
C LEU A 126 -0.46 -16.91 -14.62
N GLY A 127 -1.06 -18.10 -14.72
CA GLY A 127 -1.94 -18.60 -13.65
C GLY A 127 -1.16 -18.99 -12.40
N LEU A 128 0.07 -19.50 -12.54
CA LEU A 128 0.97 -19.68 -11.40
C LEU A 128 1.33 -18.35 -10.74
N ALA A 129 1.75 -17.36 -11.53
CA ALA A 129 2.11 -16.05 -11.01
C ALA A 129 0.90 -15.38 -10.32
N LEU A 130 -0.32 -15.51 -10.87
CA LEU A 130 -1.54 -14.97 -10.25
C LEU A 130 -1.80 -15.63 -8.90
N ARG A 131 -1.64 -16.96 -8.81
CA ARG A 131 -1.76 -17.67 -7.53
C ARG A 131 -0.74 -17.19 -6.50
N LEU A 132 0.48 -16.85 -6.94
CA LEU A 132 1.55 -16.36 -6.06
C LEU A 132 1.29 -14.93 -5.57
N HIS A 133 0.67 -14.10 -6.40
CA HIS A 133 0.38 -12.69 -6.11
C HIS A 133 -0.98 -12.45 -5.43
N ARG A 134 -1.94 -13.37 -5.56
CA ARG A 134 -3.34 -13.19 -5.12
C ARG A 134 -3.49 -12.63 -3.70
N ALA A 135 -2.68 -13.09 -2.75
CA ALA A 135 -2.82 -12.68 -1.36
C ALA A 135 -2.40 -11.22 -1.18
N THR A 136 -1.29 -10.83 -1.82
CA THR A 136 -0.81 -9.44 -1.82
C THR A 136 -1.80 -8.55 -2.57
N LEU A 137 -2.28 -8.97 -3.74
CA LEU A 137 -3.27 -8.22 -4.51
C LEU A 137 -4.58 -8.00 -3.74
N LEU A 138 -5.15 -9.05 -3.13
CA LEU A 138 -6.38 -8.94 -2.33
C LEU A 138 -6.19 -8.07 -1.08
N GLY A 139 -5.04 -8.18 -0.40
CA GLY A 139 -4.72 -7.35 0.75
C GLY A 139 -4.65 -5.87 0.38
N PHE A 140 -3.97 -5.54 -0.72
CA PHE A 140 -3.93 -4.17 -1.24
C PHE A 140 -5.28 -3.70 -1.78
N ALA A 141 -6.08 -4.58 -2.39
CA ALA A 141 -7.41 -4.23 -2.88
C ALA A 141 -8.33 -3.83 -1.72
N ALA A 142 -8.31 -4.60 -0.63
CA ALA A 142 -9.03 -4.25 0.58
C ALA A 142 -8.52 -2.93 1.18
N ALA A 143 -7.21 -2.75 1.31
CA ALA A 143 -6.62 -1.55 1.91
C ALA A 143 -6.88 -0.28 1.09
N LEU A 144 -6.61 -0.31 -0.21
CA LEU A 144 -6.79 0.83 -1.11
C LEU A 144 -8.26 1.12 -1.41
N GLY A 145 -9.10 0.08 -1.52
CA GLY A 145 -10.55 0.24 -1.65
C GLY A 145 -11.15 0.90 -0.41
N LEU A 146 -10.77 0.42 0.80
CA LEU A 146 -11.18 1.05 2.05
C LEU A 146 -10.68 2.50 2.13
N MET A 147 -9.39 2.74 1.84
CA MET A 147 -8.80 4.07 1.84
C MET A 147 -9.55 5.05 0.92
N GLY A 148 -9.91 4.60 -0.30
CA GLY A 148 -10.74 5.38 -1.21
C GLY A 148 -12.08 5.74 -0.61
N VAL A 149 -12.83 4.74 -0.11
CA VAL A 149 -14.14 4.96 0.54
C VAL A 149 -14.05 5.94 1.71
N MET A 150 -13.00 5.85 2.50
CA MET A 150 -12.80 6.69 3.67
C MET A 150 -12.50 8.15 3.35
N TYR A 151 -11.63 8.40 2.37
CA TYR A 151 -11.35 9.78 1.98
C TYR A 151 -12.51 10.41 1.23
N GLY A 152 -13.29 9.62 0.49
CA GLY A 152 -14.49 10.14 -0.16
C GLY A 152 -15.63 10.44 0.80
N SER A 153 -15.81 9.66 1.86
CA SER A 153 -16.88 9.95 2.83
C SER A 153 -16.74 11.32 3.50
N ILE A 154 -15.50 11.82 3.65
CA ILE A 154 -15.20 13.12 4.24
C ILE A 154 -15.02 14.25 3.21
N LEU A 155 -15.21 13.95 1.91
CA LEU A 155 -14.90 14.91 0.83
C LEU A 155 -15.82 16.14 0.89
N GLY A 156 -17.09 15.99 1.23
CA GLY A 156 -18.03 17.10 1.42
C GLY A 156 -17.67 18.03 2.60
N GLU A 157 -16.92 17.53 3.57
CA GLU A 157 -16.51 18.26 4.77
C GLU A 157 -15.07 18.81 4.66
N ALA A 158 -14.37 18.53 3.55
CA ALA A 158 -12.96 18.89 3.32
C ALA A 158 -12.66 20.37 3.61
N ALA A 159 -13.50 21.27 3.11
CA ALA A 159 -13.33 22.70 3.32
C ALA A 159 -13.45 23.11 4.80
N GLY A 160 -14.35 22.46 5.55
CA GLY A 160 -14.54 22.71 6.98
C GLY A 160 -13.36 22.22 7.81
N MET A 161 -12.83 21.04 7.51
CA MET A 161 -11.70 20.44 8.25
C MET A 161 -10.40 21.25 8.13
N VAL A 162 -10.20 21.93 7.01
CA VAL A 162 -8.96 22.66 6.72
C VAL A 162 -9.08 24.16 7.03
N LYS A 163 -10.28 24.64 7.37
CA LYS A 163 -10.56 26.07 7.57
C LYS A 163 -9.66 26.74 8.62
N ASP A 164 -9.28 26.01 9.67
CA ASP A 164 -8.52 26.56 10.79
C ASP A 164 -7.04 26.12 10.79
N VAL A 165 -6.58 25.42 9.73
CA VAL A 165 -5.21 24.91 9.62
C VAL A 165 -4.47 25.59 8.47
N GLU A 166 -3.85 26.74 8.77
CA GLU A 166 -3.22 27.61 7.78
C GLU A 166 -2.16 26.90 6.92
N GLN A 167 -1.36 26.00 7.51
CA GLN A 167 -0.35 25.25 6.77
C GLN A 167 -0.96 24.33 5.71
N VAL A 168 -2.10 23.70 6.02
CA VAL A 168 -2.79 22.82 5.08
C VAL A 168 -3.48 23.66 4.00
N GLN A 169 -4.04 24.82 4.33
CA GLN A 169 -4.57 25.77 3.33
C GLN A 169 -3.51 26.23 2.35
N GLN A 170 -2.34 26.63 2.84
CA GLN A 170 -1.22 27.04 1.98
C GLN A 170 -0.78 25.91 1.06
N ALA A 171 -0.68 24.68 1.58
CA ALA A 171 -0.33 23.52 0.77
C ALA A 171 -1.39 23.20 -0.31
N LEU A 172 -2.69 23.36 -0.01
CA LEU A 172 -3.76 23.19 -0.99
C LEU A 172 -3.77 24.32 -2.04
N ALA A 173 -3.49 25.55 -1.64
CA ALA A 173 -3.36 26.69 -2.56
C ALA A 173 -2.21 26.48 -3.56
N GLU A 174 -1.07 25.91 -3.12
CA GLU A 174 0.04 25.52 -4.00
C GLU A 174 -0.28 24.33 -4.92
N ILE A 175 -1.25 23.49 -4.55
CA ILE A 175 -1.71 22.41 -5.42
C ILE A 175 -2.48 22.97 -6.63
N GLY A 176 -3.19 24.07 -6.43
CA GLY A 176 -4.14 24.63 -7.39
C GLY A 176 -5.49 23.91 -7.33
N GLY A 177 -6.42 24.32 -8.18
CA GLY A 177 -7.81 23.83 -8.21
C GLY A 177 -8.81 24.98 -8.01
N ALA A 178 -10.00 24.84 -8.58
CA ALA A 178 -11.07 25.83 -8.42
C ALA A 178 -11.67 25.80 -7.01
N THR A 179 -11.57 24.65 -6.32
CA THR A 179 -12.13 24.44 -4.98
C THR A 179 -11.15 23.71 -4.05
N VAL A 180 -11.30 23.93 -2.73
CA VAL A 180 -10.55 23.20 -1.69
C VAL A 180 -10.75 21.69 -1.82
N THR A 181 -11.95 21.27 -2.22
CA THR A 181 -12.34 19.88 -2.46
C THR A 181 -11.51 19.25 -3.57
N GLU A 182 -11.30 19.94 -4.70
CA GLU A 182 -10.47 19.46 -5.81
C GLU A 182 -9.00 19.32 -5.40
N SER A 183 -8.44 20.33 -4.72
CA SER A 183 -7.06 20.30 -4.23
C SER A 183 -6.86 19.15 -3.22
N PHE A 184 -7.83 18.95 -2.33
CA PHE A 184 -7.84 17.86 -1.36
C PHE A 184 -7.89 16.50 -2.07
N ALA A 185 -8.78 16.34 -3.05
CA ALA A 185 -8.86 15.11 -3.83
C ALA A 185 -7.56 14.81 -4.58
N ALA A 186 -6.94 15.81 -5.22
CA ALA A 186 -5.66 15.65 -5.90
C ALA A 186 -4.52 15.25 -4.94
N MET A 187 -4.51 15.81 -3.72
CA MET A 187 -3.57 15.40 -2.67
C MET A 187 -3.77 13.93 -2.27
N VAL A 188 -5.02 13.52 -2.03
CA VAL A 188 -5.36 12.13 -1.69
C VAL A 188 -4.96 11.17 -2.81
N MET A 189 -5.18 11.53 -4.08
CA MET A 189 -4.78 10.70 -5.23
C MET A 189 -3.28 10.44 -5.25
N THR A 190 -2.46 11.43 -4.87
CA THR A 190 -1.01 11.27 -4.75
C THR A 190 -0.66 10.20 -3.70
N VAL A 191 -1.32 10.23 -2.55
CA VAL A 191 -1.11 9.24 -1.47
C VAL A 191 -1.55 7.84 -1.92
N VAL A 192 -2.72 7.72 -2.55
CA VAL A 192 -3.24 6.47 -3.11
C VAL A 192 -2.25 5.89 -4.13
N ALA A 193 -1.72 6.72 -5.03
CA ALA A 193 -0.76 6.31 -6.05
C ALA A 193 0.56 5.81 -5.46
N VAL A 194 1.08 6.47 -4.42
CA VAL A 194 2.29 6.04 -3.71
C VAL A 194 2.08 4.67 -3.02
N VAL A 195 0.94 4.48 -2.35
CA VAL A 195 0.64 3.20 -1.69
C VAL A 195 0.49 2.08 -2.72
N ALA A 196 -0.18 2.34 -3.84
CA ALA A 196 -0.30 1.41 -4.96
C ALA A 196 1.06 1.11 -5.62
N ALA A 197 1.98 2.07 -5.67
CA ALA A 197 3.35 1.84 -6.12
C ALA A 197 4.12 0.90 -5.18
N GLY A 198 3.84 0.92 -3.87
CA GLY A 198 4.35 -0.07 -2.92
C GLY A 198 3.94 -1.50 -3.29
N TYR A 199 2.67 -1.72 -3.70
CA TYR A 199 2.24 -3.01 -4.26
C TYR A 199 3.05 -3.38 -5.50
N VAL A 200 3.22 -2.44 -6.44
CA VAL A 200 3.94 -2.70 -7.69
C VAL A 200 5.40 -3.07 -7.44
N VAL A 201 6.09 -2.39 -6.53
CA VAL A 201 7.46 -2.75 -6.14
C VAL A 201 7.52 -4.16 -5.55
N MET A 202 6.62 -4.49 -4.61
CA MET A 202 6.56 -5.84 -4.03
C MET A 202 6.23 -6.92 -5.06
N ALA A 203 5.30 -6.66 -5.97
CA ALA A 203 4.92 -7.59 -7.02
C ALA A 203 6.06 -7.78 -8.04
N ALA A 204 6.72 -6.70 -8.45
CA ALA A 204 7.83 -6.75 -9.40
C ALA A 204 9.12 -7.34 -8.79
N LEU A 205 9.31 -7.28 -7.47
CA LEU A 205 10.40 -7.97 -6.76
C LEU A 205 10.10 -9.43 -6.42
N ARG A 206 8.87 -9.91 -6.69
CA ARG A 206 8.50 -11.30 -6.40
C ARG A 206 9.37 -12.32 -7.15
N PRO A 207 9.69 -12.17 -8.46
CA PRO A 207 10.62 -13.06 -9.15
C PRO A 207 11.96 -13.23 -8.43
N ARG A 208 12.56 -12.15 -7.95
CA ARG A 208 13.80 -12.19 -7.14
C ARG A 208 13.63 -13.04 -5.88
N THR A 209 12.47 -12.97 -5.23
CA THR A 209 12.19 -13.77 -4.03
C THR A 209 12.02 -15.26 -4.36
N GLU A 210 11.47 -15.58 -5.54
CA GLU A 210 11.36 -16.96 -6.03
C GLU A 210 12.74 -17.52 -6.44
N GLU A 211 13.59 -16.68 -7.07
CA GLU A 211 14.98 -16.99 -7.42
C GLU A 211 15.83 -17.25 -6.16
N ASN A 212 15.88 -16.31 -5.23
CA ASN A 212 16.66 -16.43 -3.98
C ASN A 212 16.26 -17.64 -3.12
N ALA A 213 15.05 -18.15 -3.29
CA ALA A 213 14.53 -19.29 -2.56
C ALA A 213 14.66 -20.62 -3.33
N GLY A 214 15.38 -20.65 -4.46
CA GLY A 214 15.61 -21.85 -5.27
C GLY A 214 14.37 -22.35 -6.02
N ARG A 215 13.26 -21.60 -6.03
CA ARG A 215 12.01 -22.03 -6.67
C ARG A 215 11.96 -21.72 -8.16
N ALA A 216 12.81 -20.82 -8.64
CA ALA A 216 12.91 -20.49 -10.06
C ALA A 216 13.61 -21.59 -10.87
N GLU A 217 14.60 -22.27 -10.29
CA GLU A 217 15.45 -23.24 -10.99
C GLU A 217 14.68 -24.45 -11.54
N PRO A 218 13.83 -25.16 -10.75
CA PRO A 218 13.04 -26.26 -11.29
C PRO A 218 12.08 -25.86 -12.40
N LEU A 219 11.60 -24.60 -12.39
CA LEU A 219 10.71 -24.08 -13.43
C LEU A 219 11.46 -23.75 -14.72
N LEU A 220 12.63 -23.16 -14.61
CA LEU A 220 13.46 -22.73 -15.74
C LEU A 220 14.29 -23.87 -16.34
N ALA A 221 14.43 -25.00 -15.63
CA ALA A 221 14.94 -26.26 -16.17
C ALA A 221 13.94 -26.94 -17.14
N THR A 222 12.68 -26.51 -17.17
CA THR A 222 11.69 -26.97 -18.16
C THR A 222 11.78 -26.16 -19.47
N GLY A 223 10.88 -26.39 -20.43
CA GLY A 223 10.77 -25.57 -21.65
C GLY A 223 10.27 -24.12 -21.43
N LEU A 224 10.17 -23.63 -20.18
CA LEU A 224 9.72 -22.27 -19.88
C LEU A 224 10.84 -21.25 -20.11
N SER A 225 10.62 -20.32 -21.06
CA SER A 225 11.59 -19.24 -21.28
C SER A 225 11.63 -18.23 -20.13
N ARG A 226 12.84 -17.72 -19.85
CA ARG A 226 13.10 -16.67 -18.85
C ARG A 226 12.20 -15.44 -19.03
N ASN A 227 11.99 -15.01 -20.28
CA ASN A 227 11.11 -13.88 -20.60
C ASN A 227 9.64 -14.16 -20.27
N ARG A 228 9.15 -15.37 -20.56
CA ARG A 228 7.76 -15.73 -20.28
C ARG A 228 7.51 -15.86 -18.78
N TRP A 229 8.52 -16.32 -18.04
CA TRP A 229 8.48 -16.36 -16.57
C TRP A 229 8.47 -14.95 -15.96
N LEU A 230 9.48 -14.11 -16.25
CA LEU A 230 9.53 -12.76 -15.70
C LEU A 230 8.36 -11.89 -16.18
N GLY A 231 8.00 -12.01 -17.46
CA GLY A 231 6.86 -11.30 -18.06
C GLY A 231 5.52 -11.66 -17.43
N SER A 232 5.32 -12.89 -16.96
CA SER A 232 4.06 -13.28 -16.30
C SER A 232 3.89 -12.59 -14.94
N HIS A 233 4.97 -12.46 -14.17
CA HIS A 233 4.96 -11.72 -12.91
C HIS A 233 4.80 -10.21 -13.14
N LEU A 234 5.48 -9.67 -14.15
CA LEU A 234 5.38 -8.26 -14.51
C LEU A 234 3.97 -7.89 -14.96
N ALA A 235 3.32 -8.73 -15.77
CA ALA A 235 1.94 -8.50 -16.20
C ALA A 235 0.99 -8.33 -15.00
N ILE A 236 1.17 -9.13 -13.93
CA ILE A 236 0.36 -9.04 -12.71
C ILE A 236 0.72 -7.81 -11.86
N ALA A 237 1.99 -7.41 -11.86
CA ALA A 237 2.40 -6.17 -11.20
C ALA A 237 1.75 -4.95 -11.87
N LEU A 238 1.83 -4.86 -13.20
CA LEU A 238 1.26 -3.75 -13.98
C LEU A 238 -0.27 -3.75 -13.92
N ALA A 239 -0.91 -4.85 -14.31
CA ALA A 239 -2.38 -4.94 -14.32
C ALA A 239 -2.97 -4.85 -12.91
N GLY A 240 -2.33 -5.50 -11.93
CA GLY A 240 -2.73 -5.40 -10.53
C GLY A 240 -2.62 -3.99 -9.98
N GLY A 241 -1.50 -3.29 -10.24
CA GLY A 241 -1.31 -1.91 -9.80
C GLY A 241 -2.34 -0.96 -10.39
N THR A 242 -2.61 -1.08 -11.70
CA THR A 242 -3.65 -0.30 -12.38
C THR A 242 -5.06 -0.63 -11.86
N ALA A 243 -5.39 -1.91 -11.65
CA ALA A 243 -6.67 -2.32 -11.09
C ALA A 243 -6.88 -1.77 -9.67
N LEU A 244 -5.81 -1.72 -8.86
CA LEU A 244 -5.85 -1.15 -7.52
C LEU A 244 -6.09 0.36 -7.53
N LEU A 245 -5.48 1.10 -8.46
CA LEU A 245 -5.77 2.53 -8.65
C LEU A 245 -7.23 2.76 -9.02
N VAL A 246 -7.74 2.00 -9.99
CA VAL A 246 -9.14 2.10 -10.42
C VAL A 246 -10.08 1.76 -9.27
N LEU A 247 -9.80 0.70 -8.49
CA LEU A 247 -10.59 0.35 -7.32
C LEU A 247 -10.59 1.45 -6.25
N ALA A 248 -9.44 2.05 -5.97
CA ALA A 248 -9.32 3.14 -5.01
C ALA A 248 -10.07 4.39 -5.48
N GLY A 249 -9.89 4.76 -6.76
CA GLY A 249 -10.57 5.88 -7.39
C GLY A 249 -12.09 5.68 -7.46
N LEU A 250 -12.56 4.45 -7.71
CA LEU A 250 -13.98 4.10 -7.64
C LEU A 250 -14.53 4.23 -6.22
N GLY A 251 -13.80 3.70 -5.22
CA GLY A 251 -14.20 3.84 -3.81
C GLY A 251 -14.27 5.30 -3.38
N PHE A 252 -13.28 6.10 -3.78
CA PHE A 252 -13.22 7.53 -3.52
C PHE A 252 -14.34 8.30 -4.25
N GLY A 253 -14.56 8.01 -5.52
CA GLY A 253 -15.62 8.57 -6.34
C GLY A 253 -17.03 8.28 -5.80
N LEU A 254 -17.33 7.01 -5.47
CA LEU A 254 -18.64 6.60 -4.98
C LEU A 254 -18.98 7.22 -3.62
N SER A 255 -18.03 7.19 -2.68
CA SER A 255 -18.24 7.78 -1.35
C SER A 255 -18.19 9.31 -1.38
N GLY A 256 -17.35 9.89 -2.25
CA GLY A 256 -17.30 11.32 -2.53
C GLY A 256 -18.61 11.84 -3.09
N ALA A 257 -19.16 11.18 -4.11
CA ALA A 257 -20.46 11.50 -4.68
C ALA A 257 -21.60 11.41 -3.65
N ALA A 258 -21.56 10.41 -2.77
CA ALA A 258 -22.52 10.29 -1.67
C ALA A 258 -22.37 11.40 -0.62
N SER A 259 -21.14 11.86 -0.37
CA SER A 259 -20.82 12.91 0.61
C SER A 259 -21.17 14.31 0.10
N THR A 260 -20.94 14.61 -1.18
CA THR A 260 -21.14 15.93 -1.78
C THR A 260 -22.49 16.09 -2.50
N GLY A 261 -23.14 14.99 -2.85
CA GLY A 261 -24.32 14.97 -3.72
C GLY A 261 -24.01 15.09 -5.22
N ASP A 262 -22.74 15.01 -5.63
CA ASP A 262 -22.31 15.13 -7.03
C ASP A 262 -21.89 13.77 -7.64
N ALA A 263 -22.76 13.21 -8.48
CA ALA A 263 -22.50 11.94 -9.17
C ALA A 263 -21.35 12.02 -10.21
N GLY A 264 -20.99 13.21 -10.69
CA GLY A 264 -19.89 13.41 -11.64
C GLY A 264 -18.53 12.96 -11.09
N LEU A 265 -18.36 13.06 -9.76
CA LEU A 265 -17.14 12.70 -9.06
C LEU A 265 -16.75 11.22 -9.24
N VAL A 266 -17.70 10.32 -9.51
CA VAL A 266 -17.40 8.89 -9.64
C VAL A 266 -16.42 8.65 -10.80
N LEU A 267 -16.75 9.15 -11.99
CA LEU A 267 -15.91 8.97 -13.17
C LEU A 267 -14.67 9.86 -13.12
N GLU A 268 -14.82 11.07 -12.60
CA GLU A 268 -13.73 12.04 -12.49
C GLU A 268 -12.61 11.53 -11.57
N LEU A 269 -12.95 11.10 -10.35
CA LEU A 269 -11.96 10.59 -9.39
C LEU A 269 -11.39 9.23 -9.80
N THR A 270 -12.19 8.38 -10.47
CA THR A 270 -11.68 7.13 -11.05
C THR A 270 -10.69 7.39 -12.18
N GLY A 271 -10.99 8.35 -13.06
CA GLY A 271 -10.11 8.79 -14.13
C GLY A 271 -8.82 9.43 -13.61
N ALA A 272 -8.95 10.29 -12.59
CA ALA A 272 -7.82 10.90 -11.90
C ALA A 272 -6.88 9.85 -11.28
N ALA A 273 -7.44 8.83 -10.62
CA ALA A 273 -6.64 7.72 -10.09
C ALA A 273 -5.96 6.92 -11.22
N ALA A 274 -6.68 6.63 -12.30
CA ALA A 274 -6.15 5.90 -13.45
C ALA A 274 -5.02 6.63 -14.17
N ALA A 275 -5.00 7.98 -14.14
CA ALA A 275 -3.94 8.80 -14.72
C ALA A 275 -2.56 8.54 -14.09
N TYR A 276 -2.51 7.98 -12.87
CA TYR A 276 -1.26 7.58 -12.23
C TYR A 276 -0.69 6.25 -12.75
N ALA A 277 -1.42 5.47 -13.55
CA ALA A 277 -0.97 4.16 -14.03
C ALA A 277 0.42 4.19 -14.73
N PRO A 278 0.74 5.16 -15.62
CA PRO A 278 2.06 5.26 -16.23
C PRO A 278 3.19 5.45 -15.22
N ALA A 279 2.96 6.18 -14.12
CA ALA A 279 3.95 6.36 -13.05
C ALA A 279 4.22 5.04 -12.29
N LEU A 280 3.18 4.22 -12.07
CA LEU A 280 3.36 2.88 -11.51
C LEU A 280 4.11 1.96 -12.47
N TRP A 281 3.83 2.04 -13.78
CA TRP A 281 4.53 1.26 -14.79
C TRP A 281 6.01 1.65 -14.88
N ALA A 282 6.32 2.94 -14.79
CA ALA A 282 7.70 3.41 -14.70
C ALA A 282 8.40 2.87 -13.46
N THR A 283 7.71 2.85 -12.32
CA THR A 283 8.20 2.25 -11.07
C THR A 283 8.48 0.75 -11.23
N ALA A 284 7.58 0.00 -11.87
CA ALA A 284 7.82 -1.41 -12.22
C ALA A 284 9.02 -1.57 -13.15
N GLY A 285 9.16 -0.67 -14.13
CA GLY A 285 10.31 -0.62 -15.04
C GLY A 285 11.63 -0.46 -14.32
N VAL A 286 11.71 0.43 -13.32
CA VAL A 286 12.92 0.58 -12.48
C VAL A 286 13.23 -0.72 -11.72
N VAL A 287 12.22 -1.37 -11.14
CA VAL A 287 12.41 -2.66 -10.46
C VAL A 287 12.96 -3.72 -11.41
N VAL A 288 12.36 -3.85 -12.60
CA VAL A 288 12.76 -4.85 -13.61
C VAL A 288 14.15 -4.56 -14.16
N LEU A 289 14.49 -3.27 -14.38
CA LEU A 289 15.83 -2.84 -14.79
C LEU A 289 16.88 -3.25 -13.76
N LEU A 290 16.67 -2.87 -12.49
CA LEU A 290 17.60 -3.20 -11.41
C LEU A 290 17.68 -4.71 -11.19
N HIS A 291 16.56 -5.43 -11.19
CA HIS A 291 16.56 -6.88 -11.06
C HIS A 291 17.24 -7.60 -12.23
N GLY A 292 17.13 -7.05 -13.44
CA GLY A 292 17.72 -7.60 -14.65
C GLY A 292 19.23 -7.43 -14.75
N TRP A 293 19.77 -6.29 -14.30
CA TRP A 293 21.21 -5.96 -14.43
C TRP A 293 21.99 -6.00 -13.12
N PHE A 294 21.34 -5.63 -12.02
CA PHE A 294 21.96 -5.47 -10.70
C PHE A 294 21.09 -6.12 -9.61
N PRO A 295 20.90 -7.46 -9.63
CA PRO A 295 19.92 -8.13 -8.79
C PRO A 295 20.11 -7.84 -7.29
N ARG A 296 21.35 -7.63 -6.82
CA ARG A 296 21.65 -7.23 -5.44
C ARG A 296 21.04 -5.86 -5.07
N ALA A 297 21.04 -4.92 -6.00
CA ALA A 297 20.54 -3.55 -5.83
C ALA A 297 19.03 -3.41 -6.10
N ALA A 298 18.30 -4.47 -6.49
CA ALA A 298 16.88 -4.35 -6.85
C ALA A 298 15.98 -3.80 -5.72
N ALA A 299 16.40 -3.91 -4.46
CA ALA A 299 15.69 -3.31 -3.33
C ALA A 299 15.73 -1.77 -3.35
N ALA A 300 16.72 -1.15 -4.01
CA ALA A 300 16.82 0.30 -4.18
C ALA A 300 15.65 0.89 -4.98
N ALA A 301 14.88 0.07 -5.71
CA ALA A 301 13.66 0.52 -6.37
C ALA A 301 12.61 1.12 -5.41
N TRP A 302 12.66 0.80 -4.11
CA TRP A 302 11.84 1.43 -3.07
C TRP A 302 12.08 2.93 -2.92
N ILE A 303 13.22 3.44 -3.38
CA ILE A 303 13.48 4.88 -3.43
C ILE A 303 12.41 5.60 -4.25
N VAL A 304 11.90 4.99 -5.33
CA VAL A 304 10.92 5.64 -6.22
C VAL A 304 9.63 6.03 -5.49
N PRO A 305 8.88 5.12 -4.84
CA PRO A 305 7.68 5.49 -4.09
C PRO A 305 8.00 6.33 -2.84
N VAL A 306 9.11 6.09 -2.14
CA VAL A 306 9.50 6.88 -0.95
C VAL A 306 9.80 8.32 -1.32
N TYR A 307 10.62 8.53 -2.34
CA TYR A 307 10.91 9.86 -2.89
C TYR A 307 9.65 10.51 -3.46
N GLY A 308 8.82 9.74 -4.16
CA GLY A 308 7.53 10.20 -4.67
C GLY A 308 6.59 10.70 -3.56
N PHE A 309 6.57 10.02 -2.40
CA PHE A 309 5.83 10.48 -1.22
C PHE A 309 6.42 11.77 -0.64
N LEU A 310 7.73 11.79 -0.38
CA LEU A 310 8.40 12.95 0.22
C LEU A 310 8.19 14.20 -0.63
N VAL A 311 8.32 14.08 -1.94
CA VAL A 311 8.28 15.23 -2.83
C VAL A 311 6.87 15.54 -3.34
N GLY A 312 6.00 14.54 -3.47
CA GLY A 312 4.63 14.72 -3.93
C GLY A 312 3.67 15.15 -2.83
N TYR A 313 3.76 14.54 -1.65
CA TYR A 313 2.87 14.79 -0.51
C TYR A 313 3.45 15.81 0.48
N LEU A 314 4.69 15.60 0.94
CA LEU A 314 5.33 16.56 1.85
C LEU A 314 5.92 17.77 1.12
N GLY A 315 6.16 17.69 -0.19
CA GLY A 315 6.78 18.75 -0.97
C GLY A 315 6.10 20.12 -0.84
N PRO A 316 4.76 20.23 -1.03
CA PRO A 316 4.04 21.47 -0.81
C PRO A 316 4.12 21.96 0.65
N VAL A 317 4.01 21.06 1.62
CA VAL A 317 4.07 21.40 3.06
C VAL A 317 5.46 21.90 3.46
N LEU A 318 6.51 21.32 2.89
CA LEU A 318 7.92 21.65 3.14
C LEU A 318 8.46 22.71 2.18
N ARG A 319 7.65 23.19 1.22
CA ARG A 319 8.01 24.15 0.17
C ARG A 319 9.26 23.75 -0.61
N LEU A 320 9.33 22.50 -1.03
CA LEU A 320 10.47 21.96 -1.78
C LEU A 320 10.55 22.55 -3.21
N PRO A 321 11.77 22.74 -3.77
CA PRO A 321 11.94 23.23 -5.14
C PRO A 321 11.27 22.33 -6.18
N GLU A 322 10.67 22.93 -7.22
CA GLU A 322 9.98 22.20 -8.29
C GLU A 322 10.89 21.21 -9.04
N GLY A 323 12.18 21.53 -9.16
CA GLY A 323 13.17 20.65 -9.78
C GLY A 323 13.23 19.26 -9.11
N LEU A 324 13.00 19.18 -7.79
CA LEU A 324 12.94 17.90 -7.09
C LEU A 324 11.69 17.11 -7.48
N ARG A 325 10.55 17.77 -7.72
CA ARG A 325 9.31 17.13 -8.16
C ARG A 325 9.44 16.48 -9.53
N ASN A 326 10.17 17.12 -10.44
CA ASN A 326 10.42 16.62 -11.80
C ASN A 326 11.32 15.38 -11.85
N LEU A 327 11.98 15.00 -10.76
CA LEU A 327 12.72 13.73 -10.69
C LEU A 327 11.81 12.53 -10.40
N SER A 328 10.62 12.79 -9.83
CA SER A 328 9.67 11.74 -9.49
C SER A 328 8.76 11.43 -10.68
N PRO A 329 8.53 10.15 -11.03
CA PRO A 329 7.55 9.81 -12.07
C PRO A 329 6.13 10.26 -11.68
N PHE A 330 5.83 10.37 -10.38
CA PHE A 330 4.55 10.89 -9.89
C PHE A 330 4.42 12.41 -10.08
N GLY A 331 5.53 13.14 -10.17
CA GLY A 331 5.52 14.59 -10.36
C GLY A 331 5.08 15.02 -11.76
N HIS A 332 5.16 14.11 -12.74
CA HIS A 332 4.75 14.34 -14.13
C HIS A 332 3.28 13.98 -14.39
N VAL A 333 2.57 13.39 -13.42
CA VAL A 333 1.14 13.09 -13.57
C VAL A 333 0.37 14.39 -13.34
N PRO A 334 -0.56 14.78 -14.23
CA PRO A 334 -1.44 15.93 -13.99
C PRO A 334 -2.19 15.76 -12.67
N ARG A 335 -2.28 16.84 -11.88
CA ARG A 335 -2.93 16.85 -10.57
C ARG A 335 -4.46 16.88 -10.70
N LEU A 336 -5.04 15.85 -11.32
CA LEU A 336 -6.49 15.72 -11.47
C LEU A 336 -7.15 15.48 -10.09
N PRO A 337 -8.34 16.07 -9.82
CA PRO A 337 -9.13 16.96 -10.67
C PRO A 337 -8.70 18.45 -10.66
N ALA A 338 -7.73 18.82 -9.83
CA ALA A 338 -7.30 20.22 -9.63
C ALA A 338 -6.56 20.87 -10.83
N ALA A 339 -6.27 20.12 -11.90
CA ALA A 339 -5.58 20.61 -13.09
C ALA A 339 -6.21 20.03 -14.36
N GLU A 340 -6.01 20.67 -15.51
CA GLU A 340 -6.53 20.17 -16.78
C GLU A 340 -5.86 18.84 -17.21
N PRO A 341 -6.59 17.96 -17.91
CA PRO A 341 -6.05 16.71 -18.40
C PRO A 341 -5.06 16.96 -19.55
N VAL A 342 -3.78 16.68 -19.30
CA VAL A 342 -2.73 16.73 -20.31
C VAL A 342 -2.18 15.34 -20.58
N TRP A 343 -2.30 14.86 -21.82
CA TRP A 343 -1.92 13.50 -22.20
C TRP A 343 -0.42 13.31 -22.46
N THR A 344 0.28 14.38 -22.85
CA THR A 344 1.69 14.32 -23.27
C THR A 344 2.60 13.72 -22.17
N PRO A 345 2.55 14.16 -20.91
CA PRO A 345 3.37 13.56 -19.85
C PRO A 345 3.07 12.08 -19.61
N LEU A 346 1.80 11.67 -19.73
CA LEU A 346 1.36 10.28 -19.55
C LEU A 346 1.91 9.36 -20.64
N LEU A 347 1.89 9.82 -21.89
CA LEU A 347 2.47 9.10 -23.03
C LEU A 347 3.99 8.96 -22.89
N VAL A 348 4.67 10.03 -22.49
CA VAL A 348 6.12 10.01 -22.25
C VAL A 348 6.47 9.05 -21.12
N LEU A 349 5.77 9.11 -19.98
CA LEU A 349 5.96 8.17 -18.87
C LEU A 349 5.74 6.72 -19.29
N THR A 350 4.73 6.46 -20.12
CA THR A 350 4.45 5.12 -20.65
C THR A 350 5.59 4.63 -21.56
N ALA A 351 6.12 5.50 -22.42
CA ALA A 351 7.28 5.18 -23.26
C ALA A 351 8.54 4.91 -22.42
N VAL A 352 8.79 5.72 -21.38
CA VAL A 352 9.89 5.49 -20.43
C VAL A 352 9.73 4.16 -19.72
N ALA A 353 8.53 3.85 -19.23
CA ALA A 353 8.22 2.57 -18.59
C ALA A 353 8.51 1.40 -19.53
N ALA A 354 8.06 1.47 -20.78
CA ALA A 354 8.32 0.44 -21.78
C ALA A 354 9.81 0.26 -22.06
N GLY A 355 10.57 1.35 -22.16
CA GLY A 355 12.03 1.33 -22.32
C GLY A 355 12.75 0.67 -21.14
N LEU A 356 12.41 1.07 -19.91
CA LEU A 356 12.99 0.48 -18.68
C LEU A 356 12.69 -1.02 -18.58
N ILE A 357 11.45 -1.42 -18.87
CA ILE A 357 11.04 -2.84 -18.89
C ILE A 357 11.83 -3.60 -19.95
N ALA A 358 11.91 -3.09 -21.18
CA ALA A 358 12.63 -3.77 -22.26
C ALA A 358 14.12 -3.96 -21.94
N LEU A 359 14.76 -2.92 -21.38
CA LEU A 359 16.15 -2.97 -20.94
C LEU A 359 16.34 -3.97 -19.79
N GLY A 360 15.44 -3.98 -18.81
CA GLY A 360 15.52 -4.93 -17.70
C GLY A 360 15.30 -6.39 -18.11
N LEU A 361 14.35 -6.64 -19.02
CA LEU A 361 14.16 -7.97 -19.63
C LEU A 361 15.40 -8.39 -20.44
N ALA A 362 16.05 -7.47 -21.15
CA ALA A 362 17.29 -7.75 -21.86
C ALA A 362 18.44 -8.13 -20.89
N GLY A 363 18.57 -7.44 -19.75
CA GLY A 363 19.53 -7.79 -18.70
C GLY A 363 19.24 -9.16 -18.10
N PHE A 364 17.97 -9.43 -17.74
CA PHE A 364 17.56 -10.71 -17.14
C PHE A 364 17.85 -11.92 -18.05
N ARG A 365 17.75 -11.75 -19.37
CA ARG A 365 18.11 -12.80 -20.33
C ARG A 365 19.61 -13.12 -20.33
N ARG A 366 20.45 -12.10 -20.15
CA ARG A 366 21.90 -12.21 -20.29
C ARG A 366 22.59 -12.62 -19.00
N ARG A 367 22.01 -12.30 -17.84
CA ARG A 367 22.63 -12.65 -16.55
C ARG A 367 22.45 -14.12 -16.19
N ASP A 368 23.40 -14.63 -15.41
CA ASP A 368 23.24 -15.93 -14.76
C ASP A 368 22.23 -15.86 -13.62
N LEU A 369 21.62 -17.01 -13.32
CA LEU A 369 20.65 -17.16 -12.25
C LEU A 369 21.38 -17.70 -11.02
N ASP A 370 20.99 -17.21 -9.83
CA ASP A 370 21.43 -17.84 -8.59
C ASP A 370 20.74 -19.21 -8.44
N THR A 371 21.47 -20.28 -8.76
CA THR A 371 21.08 -21.69 -8.54
C THR A 371 21.48 -22.12 -7.14
N LYS A 372 20.63 -22.87 -6.43
CA LYS A 372 20.84 -23.24 -5.01
C LYS A 372 20.77 -24.73 -4.74
#